data_AF-A0A9D7BSY6-F1
#
_entry.id   AF-A0A9D7BSY6-F1
#
_cell.length_a   1.000
_cell.length_b   1.000
_cell.length_c   1.000
_cell.angle_alpha   90.00
_cell.angle_beta   90.00
_cell.angle_gamma   90.00
#
_symmetry.space_group_name_H-M   'P 1'
#
loop_
_entity.id
_entity.type
_entity.pdbx_description
1 polymer ?
#
loop_
_entity_poly.entity_id
_entity_poly.type
_entity_poly.pdbx_seq_one_letter_code
_entity_poly.pdbx_strand_id
1 'polypeptide(L)'
;MQQPHGPAEPVGDAAADAHASPELQEALRALGASGRATLGAASDATKALRILVAADISLARSAFGRALAFTGVAIAFGASAWLLLMAALIAWLSLGLGLAWSLSLLLSAGLSLAVTAIAAHLAMRYFGHTGLQATRRQLARLGNGELAGLMADAGAPVNTAAGVDVTPP
;
A
#
# COMPACT_ATOMS: atom_id res chain seq x y z
N MET A 1 -75.06 0.94 -49.52
CA MET A 1 -74.18 0.16 -48.61
C MET A 1 -73.26 -0.70 -49.46
N GLN A 2 -72.00 -0.91 -49.02
CA GLN A 2 -70.88 -1.64 -49.68
C GLN A 2 -70.17 -0.84 -50.81
N GLN A 3 -68.83 -0.73 -50.91
CA GLN A 3 -67.62 -1.47 -50.46
C GLN A 3 -66.40 -0.49 -50.44
N PRO A 4 -65.09 -0.83 -50.29
CA PRO A 4 -64.41 -2.09 -49.95
C PRO A 4 -63.25 -1.97 -48.93
N HIS A 5 -62.74 -3.15 -48.57
CA HIS A 5 -61.43 -3.50 -48.01
C HIS A 5 -60.24 -2.70 -48.57
N GLY A 6 -59.43 -2.11 -47.69
CA GLY A 6 -58.08 -1.59 -48.00
C GLY A 6 -57.01 -2.64 -47.68
N PRO A 7 -56.10 -2.97 -48.61
CA PRO A 7 -55.07 -4.00 -48.44
C PRO A 7 -53.90 -3.56 -47.55
N ALA A 8 -53.23 -4.56 -46.97
CA ALA A 8 -52.04 -4.47 -46.14
C ALA A 8 -50.96 -3.53 -46.72
N GLU A 9 -50.38 -2.70 -45.84
CA GLU A 9 -49.04 -2.14 -46.05
C GLU A 9 -47.97 -3.16 -45.66
N PRO A 10 -47.05 -3.50 -46.59
CA PRO A 10 -45.73 -3.94 -46.21
C PRO A 10 -44.69 -3.11 -46.97
N VAL A 11 -44.52 -1.83 -46.64
CA VAL A 11 -43.41 -1.03 -47.16
C VAL A 11 -42.92 -0.07 -46.07
N GLY A 12 -42.13 -0.59 -45.12
CA GLY A 12 -41.64 0.19 -43.98
C GLY A 12 -40.19 -0.05 -43.57
N ASP A 13 -39.48 -1.06 -44.08
CA ASP A 13 -38.13 -1.36 -43.58
C ASP A 13 -37.03 -0.51 -44.25
N ALA A 14 -37.07 -0.31 -45.57
CA ALA A 14 -35.97 0.33 -46.29
C ALA A 14 -35.81 1.85 -46.02
N ALA A 15 -36.88 2.55 -45.64
CA ALA A 15 -36.84 3.99 -45.31
C ALA A 15 -36.46 4.26 -43.84
N ALA A 16 -36.75 3.31 -42.94
CA ALA A 16 -36.34 3.33 -41.55
C ALA A 16 -34.82 3.09 -41.42
N ASP A 17 -34.26 2.18 -42.22
CA ASP A 17 -32.82 1.87 -42.23
C ASP A 17 -31.94 3.06 -42.68
N ALA A 18 -32.43 3.85 -43.63
CA ALA A 18 -31.73 5.03 -44.14
C ALA A 18 -31.78 6.23 -43.17
N HIS A 19 -32.82 6.36 -42.35
CA HIS A 19 -32.95 7.41 -41.31
C HIS A 19 -32.30 7.03 -39.98
N ALA A 20 -32.21 5.74 -39.66
CA ALA A 20 -31.53 5.24 -38.46
C ALA A 20 -30.01 5.45 -38.51
N SER A 21 -29.41 5.41 -39.71
CA SER A 21 -27.97 5.55 -39.90
C SER A 21 -27.41 6.96 -39.60
N PRO A 22 -28.08 8.07 -40.00
CA PRO A 22 -27.73 9.43 -39.59
C PRO A 22 -27.94 9.71 -38.09
N GLU A 23 -29.03 9.24 -37.49
CA GLU A 23 -29.30 9.42 -36.05
C GLU A 23 -28.26 8.72 -35.18
N LEU A 24 -27.85 7.50 -35.54
CA LEU A 24 -26.81 6.76 -34.80
C LEU A 24 -25.45 7.48 -34.88
N GLN A 25 -25.10 8.06 -36.04
CA GLN A 25 -23.89 8.86 -36.18
C GLN A 25 -23.93 10.12 -35.29
N GLU A 26 -25.09 10.76 -35.18
CA GLU A 26 -25.26 11.93 -34.33
C GLU A 26 -25.24 11.56 -32.84
N ALA A 27 -25.86 10.45 -32.44
CA ALA A 27 -25.76 9.90 -31.10
C ALA A 27 -24.32 9.53 -30.74
N LEU A 28 -23.55 8.95 -31.67
CA LEU A 28 -22.12 8.66 -31.48
C LEU A 28 -21.27 9.94 -31.37
N ARG A 29 -21.56 10.99 -32.16
CA ARG A 29 -20.90 12.30 -32.02
C ARG A 29 -21.23 12.96 -30.69
N ALA A 30 -22.49 12.95 -30.28
CA ALA A 30 -22.96 13.50 -29.02
C ALA A 30 -22.38 12.73 -27.82
N LEU A 31 -22.31 11.41 -27.90
CA LEU A 31 -21.67 10.56 -26.90
C LEU A 31 -20.14 10.80 -26.85
N GLY A 32 -19.48 10.98 -28.00
CA GLY A 32 -18.07 11.32 -28.07
C GLY A 32 -17.77 12.73 -27.51
N ALA A 33 -18.65 13.70 -27.75
CA ALA A 33 -18.56 15.04 -27.17
C ALA A 33 -18.77 15.00 -25.64
N SER A 34 -19.77 14.26 -25.17
CA SER A 34 -20.05 14.06 -23.74
C SER A 34 -18.93 13.29 -23.03
N GLY A 35 -18.35 12.30 -23.70
CA GLY A 35 -17.18 11.56 -23.23
C GLY A 35 -15.95 12.45 -23.09
N ARG A 36 -15.67 13.31 -24.08
CA ARG A 36 -14.58 14.30 -23.99
C ARG A 36 -14.80 15.31 -22.87
N ALA A 37 -16.03 15.78 -22.68
CA ALA A 37 -16.37 16.67 -21.57
C ALA A 37 -16.19 15.98 -20.21
N THR A 38 -16.59 14.71 -20.10
CA THR A 38 -16.42 13.90 -18.87
C THR A 38 -14.94 13.63 -18.57
N LEU A 39 -14.13 13.36 -19.59
CA LEU A 39 -12.68 13.22 -19.45
C LEU A 39 -12.03 14.53 -18.99
N GLY A 40 -12.47 15.67 -19.53
CA GLY A 40 -12.06 16.99 -19.07
C GLY A 40 -12.39 17.21 -17.59
N ALA A 41 -13.63 16.96 -17.19
CA ALA A 41 -14.07 17.09 -15.80
C ALA A 41 -13.34 16.13 -14.84
N ALA A 42 -13.06 14.90 -15.27
CA ALA A 42 -12.28 13.94 -14.49
C ALA A 42 -10.82 14.40 -14.31
N SER A 43 -10.24 15.03 -15.34
CA SER A 43 -8.89 15.59 -15.25
C SER A 43 -8.82 16.76 -14.28
N ASP A 44 -9.83 17.63 -14.28
CA ASP A 44 -9.93 18.76 -13.35
C ASP A 44 -10.16 18.30 -11.91
N ALA A 45 -11.02 17.30 -11.70
CA ALA A 45 -11.23 16.69 -10.39
C ALA A 45 -9.95 16.03 -9.85
N THR A 46 -9.19 15.33 -10.71
CA THR A 46 -7.90 14.74 -10.34
C THR A 46 -6.89 15.82 -9.96
N LYS A 47 -6.84 16.93 -10.69
CA LYS A 47 -5.96 18.07 -10.40
C LYS A 47 -6.31 18.71 -9.06
N ALA A 48 -7.58 18.93 -8.78
CA ALA A 48 -8.06 19.45 -7.50
C ALA A 48 -7.70 18.52 -6.33
N LEU A 49 -7.90 17.20 -6.49
CA LEU A 49 -7.51 16.20 -5.50
C LEU A 49 -6.01 16.23 -5.21
N ARG A 50 -5.17 16.35 -6.25
CA ARG A 50 -3.70 16.45 -6.08
C ARG A 50 -3.29 17.71 -5.31
N ILE A 51 -3.96 18.84 -5.57
CA ILE A 51 -3.69 20.09 -4.85
C ILE A 51 -4.06 19.96 -3.37
N LEU A 52 -5.22 19.35 -3.07
CA LEU A 52 -5.65 19.10 -1.69
C LEU A 52 -4.68 18.17 -0.96
N VAL A 53 -4.30 17.05 -1.56
CA VAL A 53 -3.31 16.11 -0.99
C VAL A 53 -1.96 16.79 -0.77
N ALA A 54 -1.50 17.62 -1.71
CA ALA A 54 -0.27 18.38 -1.54
C ALA A 54 -0.37 19.40 -0.39
N ALA A 55 -1.55 20.03 -0.22
CA ALA A 55 -1.82 20.93 0.89
C ALA A 55 -1.82 20.18 2.24
N ASP A 56 -2.45 19.01 2.32
CA ASP A 56 -2.46 18.16 3.52
C ASP A 56 -1.04 17.71 3.90
N ILE A 57 -0.22 17.31 2.92
CA ILE A 57 1.19 16.95 3.13
C ILE A 57 1.99 18.17 3.60
N SER A 58 1.72 19.37 3.07
CA SER A 58 2.39 20.60 3.49
C SER A 58 2.04 20.98 4.92
N LEU A 59 0.74 20.90 5.29
CA LEU A 59 0.28 21.09 6.66
C LEU A 59 0.91 20.07 7.60
N ALA A 60 0.89 18.79 7.23
CA ALA A 60 1.48 17.71 8.01
C ALA A 60 2.97 17.94 8.23
N ARG A 61 3.74 18.26 7.18
CA ARG A 61 5.20 18.48 7.25
C ARG A 61 5.60 19.57 8.22
N SER A 62 4.81 20.64 8.35
CA SER A 62 5.11 21.77 9.24
C SER A 62 5.05 21.39 10.73
N ALA A 63 4.17 20.47 11.11
CA ALA A 63 4.05 19.98 12.49
C ALA A 63 4.83 18.68 12.71
N PHE A 64 5.01 17.86 11.68
CA PHE A 64 5.61 16.53 11.74
C PHE A 64 7.09 16.57 12.11
N GLY A 65 7.87 17.52 11.57
CA GLY A 65 9.30 17.62 11.92
C GLY A 65 9.52 17.86 13.42
N ARG A 66 8.72 18.77 14.00
CA ARG A 66 8.78 19.07 15.44
C ARG A 66 8.20 17.94 16.29
N ALA A 67 7.11 17.31 15.83
CA ALA A 67 6.54 16.14 16.49
C ALA A 67 7.53 14.96 16.51
N LEU A 68 8.24 14.69 15.41
CA LEU A 68 9.28 13.66 15.37
C LEU A 68 10.47 14.00 16.28
N ALA A 69 10.91 15.26 16.30
CA ALA A 69 11.96 15.69 17.22
C ALA A 69 11.55 15.46 18.68
N PHE A 70 10.35 15.90 19.08
CA PHE A 70 9.83 15.64 20.43
C PHE A 70 9.59 14.16 20.71
N THR A 71 9.17 13.38 19.72
CA THR A 71 9.02 11.92 19.85
C THR A 71 10.38 11.26 20.11
N GLY A 72 11.43 11.65 19.39
CA GLY A 72 12.78 11.16 19.62
C GLY A 72 13.29 11.49 21.02
N VAL A 73 13.09 12.74 21.48
CA VAL A 73 13.42 13.16 22.85
C VAL A 73 12.63 12.33 23.87
N ALA A 74 11.32 12.15 23.66
CA ALA A 74 10.46 11.37 24.54
C ALA A 74 10.90 9.89 24.60
N ILE A 75 11.34 9.30 23.49
CA ILE A 75 11.88 7.93 23.46
C ILE A 75 13.20 7.86 24.23
N ALA A 76 14.13 8.80 24.01
CA ALA A 76 15.43 8.79 24.69
C ALA A 76 15.29 8.97 26.21
N PHE A 77 14.48 9.94 26.64
CA PHE A 77 14.20 10.15 28.06
C PHE A 77 13.35 9.05 28.66
N GLY A 78 12.37 8.51 27.92
CA GLY A 78 11.55 7.39 28.36
C GLY A 78 12.37 6.12 28.58
N ALA A 79 13.27 5.79 27.65
CA ALA A 79 14.20 4.67 27.79
C ALA A 79 15.15 4.88 28.98
N SER A 80 15.71 6.09 29.12
CA SER A 80 16.60 6.42 30.24
C SER A 80 15.88 6.32 31.60
N ALA A 81 14.66 6.86 31.70
CA ALA A 81 13.83 6.78 32.88
C ALA A 81 13.46 5.33 33.22
N TRP A 82 13.18 4.49 32.22
CA TRP A 82 12.91 3.07 32.43
C TRP A 82 14.11 2.33 33.03
N LEU A 83 15.33 2.59 32.54
CA LEU A 83 16.54 1.98 33.09
C LEU A 83 16.76 2.42 34.54
N LEU A 84 16.59 3.70 34.84
CA LEU A 84 16.66 4.21 36.22
C LEU A 84 15.59 3.60 37.11
N LEU A 85 14.38 3.42 36.60
CA LEU A 85 13.28 2.76 37.32
C LEU A 85 13.61 1.30 37.64
N MET A 86 14.16 0.54 36.68
CA MET A 86 14.58 -0.84 36.93
C MET A 86 15.73 -0.92 37.93
N ALA A 87 16.72 -0.02 37.81
CA ALA A 87 17.81 0.07 38.78
C ALA A 87 17.30 0.40 40.19
N ALA A 88 16.37 1.35 40.31
CA ALA A 88 15.71 1.69 41.57
C ALA A 88 14.88 0.52 42.12
N LEU A 89 14.17 -0.22 41.26
CA LEU A 89 13.42 -1.42 41.64
C LEU A 89 14.35 -2.50 42.19
N ILE A 90 15.46 -2.78 41.51
CA ILE A 90 16.46 -3.77 41.96
C ILE A 90 17.06 -3.33 43.30
N ALA A 91 17.43 -2.06 43.43
CA ALA A 91 17.96 -1.51 44.68
C ALA A 91 16.94 -1.61 45.81
N TRP A 92 15.67 -1.27 45.55
CA TRP A 92 14.58 -1.39 46.51
C TRP A 92 14.37 -2.83 46.97
N LEU A 93 14.35 -3.79 46.04
CA LEU A 93 14.16 -5.20 46.37
C LEU A 93 15.35 -5.75 47.16
N SER A 94 16.57 -5.36 46.78
CA SER A 94 17.80 -5.86 47.40
C SER A 94 18.07 -5.22 48.76
N LEU A 95 17.94 -3.90 48.90
CA LEU A 95 18.25 -3.17 50.15
C LEU A 95 17.04 -3.04 51.07
N GLY A 96 15.83 -2.85 50.53
CA GLY A 96 14.63 -2.63 51.32
C GLY A 96 14.03 -3.94 51.87
N LEU A 97 14.01 -4.99 51.04
CA LEU A 97 13.44 -6.29 51.42
C LEU A 97 14.51 -7.34 51.75
N GLY A 98 15.80 -7.00 51.61
CA GLY A 98 16.91 -7.92 51.86
C GLY A 98 16.97 -9.11 50.89
N LEU A 99 16.30 -9.04 49.73
CA LEU A 99 16.33 -10.14 48.77
C LEU A 99 17.75 -10.34 48.21
N ALA A 100 18.08 -11.60 47.94
CA ALA A 100 19.29 -11.95 47.21
C ALA A 100 19.34 -11.17 45.88
N TRP A 101 20.52 -10.63 45.58
CA TRP A 101 20.74 -9.78 44.40
C TRP A 101 20.33 -10.48 43.09
N SER A 102 20.62 -11.78 42.97
CA SER A 102 20.21 -12.61 41.83
C SER A 102 18.70 -12.68 41.64
N LEU A 103 17.92 -12.77 42.72
CA LEU A 103 16.47 -12.85 42.65
C LEU A 103 15.85 -11.50 42.23
N SER A 104 16.45 -10.40 42.71
CA SER A 104 16.06 -9.04 42.31
C SER A 104 16.30 -8.80 40.81
N LEU A 105 17.44 -9.26 40.30
CA LEU A 105 17.75 -9.23 38.87
C LEU A 105 16.81 -10.13 38.05
N LEU A 106 16.51 -11.34 38.51
CA LEU A 106 15.57 -12.24 37.83
C LEU A 106 14.17 -11.64 37.73
N LEU A 107 13.68 -11.02 38.81
CA LEU A 107 12.36 -10.39 38.82
C LEU A 107 12.30 -9.18 37.87
N SER A 108 13.35 -8.34 37.86
CA SER A 108 13.45 -7.22 36.93
C SER A 108 13.53 -7.69 35.46
N ALA A 109 14.28 -8.76 35.19
CA ALA A 109 14.39 -9.36 33.87
C ALA A 109 13.05 -9.97 33.42
N GLY A 110 12.38 -10.68 34.34
CA GLY A 110 11.05 -11.25 34.10
C GLY A 110 10.01 -10.19 33.75
N LEU A 111 9.99 -9.08 34.50
CA LEU A 111 9.10 -7.95 34.22
C LEU A 111 9.38 -7.33 32.84
N SER A 112 10.66 -7.14 32.50
CA SER A 112 11.05 -6.59 31.19
C SER A 112 10.65 -7.51 30.03
N LEU A 113 10.80 -8.83 30.20
CA LEU A 113 10.35 -9.82 29.22
C LEU A 113 8.82 -9.81 29.07
N ALA A 114 8.08 -9.70 30.16
CA ALA A 114 6.62 -9.64 30.12
C ALA A 114 6.13 -8.40 29.34
N VAL A 115 6.69 -7.22 29.66
CA VAL A 115 6.37 -5.96 28.95
C VAL A 115 6.72 -6.08 27.46
N THR A 116 7.88 -6.66 27.14
CA THR A 116 8.32 -6.89 25.75
C THR A 116 7.38 -7.83 25.01
N ALA A 117 6.97 -8.94 25.64
CA ALA A 117 6.03 -9.90 25.05
C ALA A 117 4.65 -9.27 24.80
N ILE A 118 4.16 -8.46 25.74
CA ILE A 118 2.90 -7.72 25.57
C ILE A 118 3.02 -6.72 24.41
N ALA A 119 4.09 -5.92 24.38
CA ALA A 119 4.31 -4.95 23.30
C ALA A 119 4.38 -5.64 21.92
N ALA A 120 5.11 -6.76 21.82
CA ALA A 120 5.17 -7.57 20.61
C ALA A 120 3.79 -8.14 20.23
N HIS A 121 3.02 -8.61 21.21
CA HIS A 121 1.67 -9.11 20.98
C HIS A 121 0.75 -8.03 20.46
N LEU A 122 0.76 -6.83 21.07
CA LEU A 122 -0.03 -5.69 20.63
C LEU A 122 0.37 -5.25 19.22
N ALA A 123 1.67 -5.20 18.93
CA ALA A 123 2.17 -4.88 17.58
C ALA A 123 1.66 -5.89 16.55
N MET A 124 1.78 -7.20 16.81
CA MET A 124 1.25 -8.24 15.93
C MET A 124 -0.27 -8.14 15.75
N ARG A 125 -1.02 -7.85 16.82
CA ARG A 125 -2.47 -7.66 16.75
C ARG A 125 -2.84 -6.46 15.90
N TYR A 126 -2.11 -5.35 16.05
CA TYR A 126 -2.31 -4.13 15.27
C TYR A 126 -2.01 -4.35 13.77
N PHE A 127 -0.93 -5.06 13.47
CA PHE A 127 -0.61 -5.49 12.09
C PHE A 127 -1.63 -6.48 11.51
N GLY A 128 -2.27 -7.28 12.37
CA GLY A 128 -3.37 -8.16 11.97
C GLY A 128 -4.60 -7.41 11.47
N HIS A 129 -4.87 -6.20 11.99
CA HIS A 129 -6.04 -5.40 11.62
C HIS A 129 -5.79 -4.42 10.45
N THR A 130 -4.53 -4.15 10.11
CA THR A 130 -4.14 -3.12 9.12
C THR A 130 -3.83 -3.66 7.72
N GLY A 131 -4.22 -4.90 7.40
CA GLY A 131 -4.24 -5.37 6.01
C GLY A 131 -2.87 -5.62 5.36
N LEU A 132 -1.80 -5.80 6.13
CA LEU A 132 -0.46 -6.15 5.62
C LEU A 132 -0.36 -7.55 4.97
N GLN A 133 -1.48 -8.25 4.72
CA GLN A 133 -1.49 -9.53 4.02
C GLN A 133 -1.02 -9.38 2.55
N ALA A 134 -1.34 -8.25 1.91
CA ALA A 134 -0.88 -7.95 0.55
C ALA A 134 0.65 -7.73 0.51
N THR A 135 1.18 -6.95 1.45
CA THR A 135 2.61 -6.67 1.58
C THR A 135 3.41 -7.89 2.06
N ARG A 136 2.85 -8.73 2.96
CA ARG A 136 3.45 -10.03 3.33
C ARG A 136 3.59 -10.96 2.14
N ARG A 137 2.56 -11.03 1.29
CA ARG A 137 2.61 -11.81 0.03
C ARG A 137 3.62 -11.24 -0.96
N GLN A 138 3.75 -9.93 -1.07
CA GLN A 138 4.74 -9.28 -1.95
C GLN A 138 6.18 -9.49 -1.45
N LEU A 139 6.43 -9.36 -0.15
CA LEU A 139 7.74 -9.64 0.46
C LEU A 139 8.11 -11.13 0.40
N ALA A 140 7.14 -12.03 0.62
CA ALA A 140 7.36 -13.47 0.45
C ALA A 140 7.69 -13.84 -1.01
N ARG A 141 7.04 -13.20 -2.00
CA ARG A 141 7.36 -13.39 -3.42
C ARG A 141 8.75 -12.87 -3.81
N LEU A 142 9.13 -11.70 -3.30
CA LEU A 142 10.48 -11.15 -3.48
C LEU A 142 11.55 -12.04 -2.82
N GLY A 143 11.30 -12.56 -1.61
CA GLY A 143 12.23 -13.41 -0.88
C GLY A 143 12.40 -14.82 -1.46
N ASN A 144 11.35 -15.44 -2.00
CA ASN A 144 11.40 -16.85 -2.44
C ASN A 144 11.82 -17.07 -3.90
N GLY A 145 11.78 -16.05 -4.77
CA GLY A 145 11.97 -16.23 -6.21
C GLY A 145 12.85 -15.18 -6.87
N GLU A 146 12.55 -13.89 -6.65
CA GLU A 146 13.32 -12.83 -7.31
C GLU A 146 14.69 -12.58 -6.67
N LEU A 147 14.80 -12.60 -5.34
CA LEU A 147 16.10 -12.40 -4.69
C LEU A 147 17.04 -13.59 -4.94
N ALA A 148 16.50 -14.82 -4.98
CA ALA A 148 17.26 -16.02 -5.34
C ALA A 148 17.74 -15.97 -6.80
N GLY A 149 16.91 -15.48 -7.72
CA GLY A 149 17.29 -15.24 -9.11
C GLY A 149 18.33 -14.13 -9.28
N LEU A 150 18.17 -12.99 -8.58
CA LEU A 150 19.11 -11.87 -8.59
C LEU A 150 20.46 -12.22 -7.95
N MET A 151 20.46 -13.02 -6.87
CA MET A 151 21.70 -13.53 -6.26
C MET A 151 22.36 -14.62 -7.10
N ALA A 152 21.58 -15.45 -7.81
CA ALA A 152 22.10 -16.43 -8.76
C ALA A 152 22.72 -15.76 -9.99
N ASP A 153 22.10 -14.70 -10.51
CA ASP A 153 22.62 -13.90 -11.64
C ASP A 153 23.85 -13.07 -11.24
N ALA A 154 23.87 -12.50 -10.03
CA ALA A 154 25.03 -11.79 -9.50
C ALA A 154 26.26 -12.71 -9.24
N GLY A 155 26.05 -14.03 -9.12
CA GLY A 155 27.09 -15.03 -8.98
C GLY A 155 27.44 -15.78 -10.27
N ALA A 156 26.71 -15.56 -11.37
CA ALA A 156 26.95 -16.24 -12.63
C ALA A 156 28.10 -15.55 -13.39
N PRO A 157 29.22 -16.23 -13.69
CA PRO A 157 30.26 -15.64 -14.51
C PRO A 157 29.70 -15.36 -15.91
N VAL A 158 29.81 -14.11 -16.37
CA VAL A 158 29.49 -13.73 -17.74
C VAL A 158 30.43 -14.50 -18.68
N ASN A 159 29.96 -15.64 -19.19
CA ASN A 159 30.70 -16.40 -20.19
C ASN A 159 30.56 -15.69 -21.53
N THR A 160 31.43 -14.71 -21.73
CA THR A 160 31.76 -14.15 -23.04
C THR A 160 32.52 -15.20 -23.84
N ALA A 161 31.81 -16.19 -24.39
CA ALA A 161 32.35 -17.06 -25.43
C ALA A 161 31.68 -16.69 -26.75
N ALA A 162 32.18 -15.59 -27.31
CA ALA A 162 31.98 -15.23 -28.71
C ALA A 162 32.51 -16.38 -29.58
N GLY A 163 31.75 -16.70 -30.63
CA GLY A 163 32.05 -17.76 -31.57
C GLY A 163 33.43 -17.61 -32.21
N VAL A 164 34.17 -18.71 -32.26
CA VAL A 164 35.21 -18.94 -33.25
C VAL A 164 34.95 -20.34 -33.80
N ASP A 165 34.31 -20.37 -34.97
CA ASP A 165 34.26 -21.52 -35.86
C ASP A 165 35.67 -21.76 -36.42
N VAL A 166 36.30 -22.87 -36.02
CA VAL A 166 37.53 -23.36 -36.64
C VAL A 166 37.23 -24.73 -37.23
N THR A 167 37.03 -24.75 -38.54
CA THR A 167 37.01 -25.96 -39.36
C THR A 167 38.46 -26.40 -39.65
N PRO A 168 38.88 -27.63 -39.35
CA PRO A 168 40.16 -28.18 -39.81
C PRO A 168 40.01 -29.00 -41.11
N PRO A 169 41.12 -29.30 -41.82
CA PRO A 169 41.19 -29.40 -43.28
C PRO A 169 40.64 -30.69 -43.92
#